data_AF-A0A9X7E315-F1
#
_entry.id   AF-A0A9X7E315-F1
#
_cell.length_a   1.000
_cell.length_b   1.000
_cell.length_c   1.000
_cell.angle_alpha   90.00
_cell.angle_beta   90.00
_cell.angle_gamma   90.00
#
_symmetry.space_group_name_H-M   'P 1'
#
loop_
_entity.id
_entity.type
_entity.pdbx_description
1 polymer ?
#
loop_
_entity_poly.entity_id
_entity_poly.type
_entity_poly.pdbx_seq_one_letter_code
_entity_poly.pdbx_strand_id
1 'polypeptide(L)'
;MKKLILISSLVLAVGLGVGCSNEETKKTDEPKKEAVQKEKELTAKDVFNKANEAFKNEENVTMTYDVGIKAEGTEMNVMKAKMQLEPKKKNSRSEMNVSGTEVIVYDVGGKIAGQVKNPNTGEVMSVPEEQLNANGMNATQGMVDNLEIPSEILNKVKMEKSGDNYKLKFALKGQETESMLASMDEKQKQMLQGQNAKIEEIDGEYIITKDFKYESAKIDMVMSSNGKDKAHIITDAKFTSYDKFDPIQLPAAK
;
A
#
# COMPACT_ATOMS: atom_id res chain seq x y z
N MET A 1 -14.79 -1.17 -34.29
CA MET A 1 -14.53 -0.43 -33.05
C MET A 1 -15.30 -1.10 -31.91
N LYS A 2 -14.66 -2.01 -31.17
CA LYS A 2 -15.25 -2.59 -29.95
C LYS A 2 -14.80 -1.71 -28.78
N LYS A 3 -15.77 -1.08 -28.11
CA LYS A 3 -15.55 -0.22 -26.95
C LYS A 3 -14.97 -1.07 -25.82
N LEU A 4 -13.77 -0.73 -25.33
CA LEU A 4 -13.27 -1.23 -24.05
C LEU A 4 -14.23 -0.75 -22.97
N ILE A 5 -15.03 -1.67 -22.44
CA ILE A 5 -15.86 -1.41 -21.27
C ILE A 5 -14.89 -1.42 -20.08
N LEU A 6 -14.27 -0.27 -19.82
CA LEU A 6 -13.56 0.00 -18.57
C LEU A 6 -14.63 0.09 -17.48
N ILE A 7 -14.88 -1.06 -16.84
CA ILE A 7 -15.77 -1.15 -15.69
C ILE A 7 -15.12 -0.30 -14.60
N SER A 8 -15.83 0.73 -14.16
CA SER A 8 -15.42 1.82 -13.27
C SER A 8 -15.15 1.41 -11.82
N SER A 9 -14.77 0.16 -11.55
CA SER A 9 -14.65 -0.43 -10.21
C SER A 9 -13.23 -0.89 -9.85
N LEU A 10 -12.21 -0.49 -10.61
CA LEU A 10 -10.83 -0.93 -10.41
C LEU A 10 -10.06 -0.03 -9.43
N VAL A 11 -10.48 0.03 -8.17
CA VAL A 11 -9.58 0.53 -7.11
C VAL A 11 -8.75 -0.65 -6.63
N LEU A 12 -7.64 -0.91 -7.32
CA LEU A 12 -6.61 -1.82 -6.83
C LEU A 12 -5.90 -1.15 -5.65
N ALA A 13 -6.41 -1.39 -4.46
CA ALA A 13 -5.64 -1.20 -3.26
C ALA A 13 -4.59 -2.29 -3.22
N VAL A 14 -3.33 -1.92 -3.44
CA VAL A 14 -2.22 -2.86 -3.31
C VAL A 14 -1.98 -3.09 -1.81
N GLY A 15 -2.90 -3.80 -1.16
CA GLY A 15 -2.67 -4.41 0.14
C GLY A 15 -1.85 -5.66 -0.10
N LEU A 16 -0.55 -5.60 0.20
CA LEU A 16 0.36 -6.71 0.02
C LEU A 16 0.10 -7.73 1.14
N GLY A 17 -0.56 -8.83 0.79
CA GLY A 17 -1.12 -9.80 1.72
C GLY A 17 -0.10 -10.77 2.31
N VAL A 18 -0.16 -10.86 3.64
CA VAL A 18 0.05 -11.99 4.58
C VAL A 18 0.81 -13.23 4.10
N GLY A 19 1.96 -13.47 4.74
CA GLY A 19 2.61 -14.77 4.86
C GLY A 19 3.16 -14.97 6.27
N CYS A 20 2.33 -15.50 7.18
CA CYS A 20 2.82 -16.02 8.46
C CYS A 20 3.66 -17.28 8.21
N SER A 21 4.90 -17.31 8.72
CA SER A 21 5.55 -18.57 9.10
C SER A 21 6.42 -18.36 10.33
N ASN A 22 6.00 -18.97 11.44
CA ASN A 22 6.82 -19.25 12.61
C ASN A 22 7.60 -20.54 12.33
N GLU A 23 8.91 -20.55 12.54
CA GLU A 23 9.58 -21.67 13.21
C GLU A 23 10.96 -21.28 13.76
N GLU A 24 11.36 -22.03 14.79
CA GLU A 24 12.24 -21.67 15.91
C GLU A 24 13.75 -21.58 15.60
N THR A 25 14.51 -20.88 16.47
CA THR A 25 15.61 -21.53 17.21
C THR A 25 16.05 -20.75 18.46
N LYS A 26 16.10 -21.43 19.61
CA LYS A 26 16.86 -21.00 20.81
C LYS A 26 18.32 -21.48 20.70
N LYS A 27 19.29 -20.68 21.18
CA LYS A 27 20.25 -21.03 22.25
C LYS A 27 21.18 -19.86 22.63
N THR A 28 21.40 -19.78 23.94
CA THR A 28 22.24 -18.86 24.75
C THR A 28 23.75 -19.17 24.63
N ASP A 29 24.64 -18.17 24.74
CA ASP A 29 25.71 -18.10 25.75
C ASP A 29 26.57 -16.82 25.69
N GLU A 30 27.24 -16.56 26.82
CA GLU A 30 27.79 -15.35 27.46
C GLU A 30 28.95 -14.55 26.80
N PRO A 31 29.33 -13.36 27.37
CA PRO A 31 29.87 -12.22 26.62
C PRO A 31 31.40 -12.14 26.63
N LYS A 32 32.00 -11.54 25.56
CA LYS A 32 33.20 -10.70 25.71
C LYS A 32 33.68 -9.96 24.45
N LYS A 33 34.18 -8.75 24.75
CA LYS A 33 35.00 -7.78 24.00
C LYS A 33 34.24 -6.79 23.13
N GLU A 34 34.14 -5.56 23.65
CA GLU A 34 33.87 -4.33 22.91
C GLU A 34 34.91 -4.17 21.80
N ALA A 35 34.58 -4.70 20.62
CA ALA A 35 35.18 -4.26 19.39
C ALA A 35 34.45 -2.96 19.01
N VAL A 36 35.21 -1.90 18.78
CA VAL A 36 34.72 -0.65 18.17
C VAL A 36 33.94 -1.04 16.92
N GLN A 37 32.60 -1.01 17.02
CA GLN A 37 31.70 -1.40 15.94
C GLN A 37 31.94 -0.42 14.79
N LYS A 38 32.64 -0.85 13.75
CA LYS A 38 32.37 -0.32 12.42
C LYS A 38 30.87 -0.48 12.23
N GLU A 39 30.13 0.60 12.10
CA GLU A 39 28.71 0.54 11.76
C GLU A 39 28.57 -0.42 10.59
N LYS A 40 27.89 -1.54 10.83
CA LYS A 40 27.59 -2.51 9.79
C LYS A 40 26.79 -1.76 8.74
N GLU A 41 27.32 -1.68 7.52
CA GLU A 41 26.60 -1.06 6.42
C GLU A 41 25.24 -1.76 6.27
N LEU A 42 24.16 -0.98 6.39
CA LEU A 42 22.81 -1.51 6.32
C LEU A 42 22.53 -2.03 4.92
N THR A 43 21.95 -3.22 4.83
CA THR A 43 21.44 -3.74 3.55
C THR A 43 20.08 -3.13 3.22
N ALA A 44 19.63 -3.23 1.96
CA ALA A 44 18.28 -2.83 1.57
C ALA A 44 17.19 -3.47 2.43
N LYS A 45 17.37 -4.76 2.75
CA LYS A 45 16.50 -5.52 3.64
C LYS A 45 16.50 -4.97 5.07
N ASP A 46 17.67 -4.63 5.61
CA ASP A 46 17.75 -4.04 6.95
C ASP A 46 17.03 -2.70 7.03
N VAL A 47 17.23 -1.83 6.03
CA VAL A 47 16.56 -0.53 5.95
C VAL A 47 15.05 -0.70 5.86
N PHE A 48 14.57 -1.56 4.97
CA PHE A 48 13.15 -1.80 4.79
C PHE A 48 12.48 -2.35 6.05
N ASN A 49 13.10 -3.36 6.68
CA ASN A 49 12.57 -3.96 7.91
C ASN A 49 12.51 -2.95 9.05
N LYS A 50 13.57 -2.16 9.24
CA LYS A 50 13.58 -1.10 10.25
C LYS A 50 12.51 -0.04 9.98
N ALA A 51 12.29 0.34 8.72
CA ALA A 51 11.26 1.30 8.37
C ALA A 51 9.85 0.76 8.62
N ASN A 52 9.60 -0.51 8.31
CA ASN A 52 8.32 -1.16 8.58
C ASN A 52 8.07 -1.28 10.10
N GLU A 53 9.09 -1.65 10.89
CA GLU A 53 9.02 -1.66 12.35
C GLU A 53 8.79 -0.26 12.94
N ALA A 54 9.50 0.76 12.45
CA ALA A 54 9.31 2.14 12.87
C ALA A 54 7.88 2.60 12.58
N PHE A 55 7.41 2.39 11.35
CA PHE A 55 6.05 2.74 10.92
C PHE A 55 4.98 2.10 11.81
N LYS A 56 5.08 0.81 12.12
CA LYS A 56 4.14 0.09 13.01
C LYS A 56 4.09 0.68 14.43
N ASN A 57 5.15 1.36 14.86
CA ASN A 57 5.24 2.00 16.18
C ASN A 57 4.90 3.50 16.17
N GLU A 58 4.67 4.10 15.00
CA GLU A 58 4.28 5.51 14.92
C GLU A 58 2.90 5.75 15.54
N GLU A 59 2.76 6.88 16.23
CA GLU A 59 1.50 7.30 16.82
C GLU A 59 0.58 7.95 15.78
N ASN A 60 1.15 8.69 14.83
CA ASN A 60 0.42 9.47 13.84
C ASN A 60 1.19 9.48 12.51
N VAL A 61 0.49 9.17 11.42
CA VAL A 61 1.01 9.31 10.06
C VAL A 61 -0.08 9.89 9.17
N THR A 62 0.23 10.94 8.42
CA THR A 62 -0.64 11.45 7.34
C THR A 62 0.02 11.16 6.00
N MET A 63 -0.71 10.52 5.09
CA MET A 63 -0.23 10.22 3.75
C MET A 63 -1.25 10.58 2.67
N THR A 64 -0.77 10.80 1.45
CA THR A 64 -1.58 10.82 0.25
C THR A 64 -1.31 9.57 -0.56
N TYR A 65 -2.35 9.01 -1.17
CA TYR A 65 -2.27 7.81 -1.97
C TYR A 65 -3.03 8.04 -3.28
N ASP A 66 -2.35 7.87 -4.39
CA ASP A 66 -2.88 8.08 -5.74
C ASP A 66 -2.75 6.77 -6.53
N VAL A 67 -3.82 6.40 -7.24
CA VAL A 67 -3.82 5.28 -8.20
C VAL A 67 -4.24 5.78 -9.55
N GLY A 68 -3.35 5.60 -10.53
CA GLY A 68 -3.58 5.93 -11.93
C GLY A 68 -3.50 4.69 -12.81
N ILE A 69 -4.29 4.69 -13.88
CA ILE A 69 -4.20 3.71 -14.97
C ILE A 69 -3.79 4.45 -16.24
N LYS A 70 -2.77 3.94 -16.92
CA LYS A 70 -2.33 4.43 -18.23
C LYS A 70 -2.35 3.32 -19.26
N ALA A 71 -3.16 3.47 -20.30
CA ALA A 71 -3.29 2.51 -21.40
C ALA A 71 -3.56 3.24 -22.72
N GLU A 72 -2.87 2.85 -23.80
CA GLU A 72 -3.13 3.30 -25.19
C GLU A 72 -3.49 4.80 -25.36
N GLY A 73 -2.64 5.69 -24.85
CA GLY A 73 -2.84 7.15 -24.97
C GLY A 73 -3.92 7.74 -24.05
N THR A 74 -4.53 6.93 -23.19
CA THR A 74 -5.44 7.36 -22.13
C THR A 74 -4.73 7.25 -20.78
N GLU A 75 -4.85 8.29 -19.96
CA GLU A 75 -4.42 8.31 -18.57
C GLU A 75 -5.61 8.69 -17.70
N MET A 76 -5.90 7.87 -16.70
CA MET A 76 -7.03 8.04 -15.80
C MET A 76 -6.54 7.95 -14.38
N ASN A 77 -6.79 8.98 -13.58
CA ASN A 77 -6.68 8.88 -12.13
C ASN A 77 -7.94 8.21 -11.61
N VAL A 78 -7.78 7.04 -11.00
CA VAL A 78 -8.89 6.21 -10.54
C VAL A 78 -9.22 6.49 -9.09
N MET A 79 -8.21 6.81 -8.29
CA MET A 79 -8.38 7.15 -6.89
C MET A 79 -7.34 8.18 -6.46
N LYS A 80 -7.80 9.14 -5.67
CA LYS A 80 -6.96 9.98 -4.82
C LYS A 80 -7.49 9.88 -3.40
N ALA A 81 -6.61 9.59 -2.47
CA ALA A 81 -6.93 9.44 -1.06
C ALA A 81 -5.99 10.28 -0.20
N LYS A 82 -6.56 10.94 0.81
CA LYS A 82 -5.82 11.46 1.95
C LYS A 82 -6.11 10.55 3.13
N MET A 83 -5.07 10.05 3.78
CA MET A 83 -5.17 9.08 4.85
C MET A 83 -4.49 9.61 6.10
N GLN A 84 -5.15 9.43 7.23
CA GLN A 84 -4.58 9.58 8.57
C GLN A 84 -4.56 8.20 9.21
N LEU A 85 -3.41 7.83 9.75
CA LEU A 85 -3.16 6.51 10.32
C LEU A 85 -2.64 6.68 11.74
N GLU A 86 -3.16 5.89 12.67
CA GLU A 86 -2.53 5.66 13.98
C GLU A 86 -1.99 4.21 13.97
N PRO A 87 -0.84 3.92 13.32
CA PRO A 87 -0.37 2.55 13.09
C PRO A 87 -0.32 1.70 14.35
N LYS A 88 0.21 2.26 15.45
CA LYS A 88 0.29 1.57 16.74
C LYS A 88 -1.07 1.14 17.31
N LYS A 89 -2.13 1.89 17.01
CA LYS A 89 -3.51 1.57 17.42
C LYS A 89 -4.28 0.80 16.35
N LYS A 90 -3.70 0.63 15.16
CA LYS A 90 -4.36 0.08 13.97
C LYS A 90 -5.64 0.82 13.61
N ASN A 91 -5.64 2.15 13.76
CA ASN A 91 -6.75 2.98 13.32
C ASN A 91 -6.39 3.68 12.01
N SER A 92 -7.38 3.88 11.15
CA SER A 92 -7.23 4.68 9.94
C SER A 92 -8.48 5.50 9.66
N ARG A 93 -8.25 6.63 9.01
CA ARG A 93 -9.28 7.50 8.44
C ARG A 93 -8.83 7.91 7.06
N SER A 94 -9.67 7.64 6.07
CA SER A 94 -9.32 7.86 4.67
C SER A 94 -10.40 8.65 3.98
N GLU A 95 -10.03 9.79 3.42
CA GLU A 95 -10.88 10.62 2.58
C GLU A 95 -10.51 10.35 1.12
N MET A 96 -11.46 9.85 0.35
CA MET A 96 -11.28 9.44 -1.03
C MET A 96 -12.24 10.21 -1.93
N ASN A 97 -11.77 10.58 -3.12
CA ASN A 97 -12.66 11.03 -4.19
C ASN A 97 -12.77 9.93 -5.25
N VAL A 98 -13.97 9.37 -5.39
CA VAL A 98 -14.27 8.36 -6.41
C VAL A 98 -15.26 8.99 -7.38
N SER A 99 -14.77 9.31 -8.58
CA SER A 99 -15.58 9.88 -9.68
C SER A 99 -16.43 11.09 -9.26
N GLY A 100 -15.89 11.99 -8.43
CA GLY A 100 -16.57 13.20 -7.95
C GLY A 100 -17.36 13.03 -6.65
N THR A 101 -17.44 11.81 -6.10
CA THR A 101 -18.07 11.55 -4.80
C THR A 101 -17.01 11.50 -3.71
N GLU A 102 -17.18 12.33 -2.67
CA GLU A 102 -16.33 12.31 -1.48
C GLU A 102 -16.79 11.19 -0.53
N VAL A 103 -15.91 10.22 -0.29
CA VAL A 103 -16.13 9.08 0.61
C VAL A 103 -15.13 9.18 1.74
N ILE A 104 -15.59 8.99 2.97
CA ILE A 104 -14.76 8.93 4.17
C ILE A 104 -14.93 7.55 4.79
N VAL A 105 -13.83 6.82 4.96
CA VAL A 105 -13.81 5.50 5.57
C VAL A 105 -12.99 5.56 6.86
N TYR A 106 -13.56 5.01 7.92
CA TYR A 106 -12.94 4.86 9.22
C TYR A 106 -12.72 3.37 9.48
N ASP A 107 -11.54 3.02 9.97
CA ASP A 107 -11.28 1.76 10.64
C ASP A 107 -10.76 2.06 12.04
N VAL A 108 -11.48 1.62 13.06
CA VAL A 108 -11.11 1.84 14.47
C VAL A 108 -11.24 0.53 15.23
N GLY A 109 -10.10 -0.06 15.60
CA GLY A 109 -10.06 -1.34 16.29
C GLY A 109 -10.74 -2.48 15.52
N GLY A 110 -10.62 -2.48 14.18
CA GLY A 110 -11.22 -3.47 13.28
C GLY A 110 -12.70 -3.25 12.95
N LYS A 111 -13.30 -2.15 13.44
CA LYS A 111 -14.67 -1.76 13.08
C LYS A 111 -14.62 -0.75 11.94
N ILE A 112 -15.39 -1.02 10.89
CA ILE A 112 -15.41 -0.20 9.69
C ILE A 112 -16.67 0.66 9.68
N ALA A 113 -16.52 1.94 9.36
CA ALA A 113 -17.63 2.84 9.09
C ALA A 113 -17.34 3.67 7.84
N GLY A 114 -18.32 3.74 6.93
CA GLY A 114 -18.23 4.56 5.73
C GLY A 114 -19.21 5.71 5.79
N GLN A 115 -18.79 6.83 5.21
CA GLN A 115 -19.58 8.03 5.07
C GLN A 115 -19.43 8.56 3.65
N VAL A 116 -20.53 8.95 3.02
CA VAL A 116 -20.52 9.64 1.73
C VAL A 116 -21.03 11.05 1.96
N LYS A 117 -20.29 12.03 1.46
CA LYS A 117 -20.74 13.41 1.46
C LYS A 117 -21.47 13.70 0.16
N ASN A 118 -22.73 14.11 0.27
CA ASN A 118 -23.51 14.55 -0.87
C ASN A 118 -22.87 15.83 -1.44
N PRO A 119 -22.43 15.85 -2.71
CA PRO A 119 -21.75 17.01 -3.28
C PRO A 119 -22.68 18.23 -3.45
N ASN A 120 -24.00 18.02 -3.49
CA ASN A 120 -24.98 19.09 -3.67
C ASN A 120 -25.40 19.73 -2.34
N THR A 121 -25.48 18.94 -1.26
CA THR A 121 -25.99 19.41 0.05
C THR A 121 -24.90 19.53 1.11
N GLY A 122 -23.74 18.91 0.90
CA GLY A 122 -22.67 18.78 1.91
C GLY A 122 -23.01 17.81 3.04
N GLU A 123 -24.21 17.22 3.04
CA GLU A 123 -24.64 16.29 4.08
C GLU A 123 -23.88 14.97 4.00
N VAL A 124 -23.54 14.44 5.17
CA VAL A 124 -22.83 13.18 5.31
C VAL A 124 -23.81 12.06 5.65
N MET A 125 -23.85 11.04 4.80
CA MET A 125 -24.70 9.85 4.94
C MET A 125 -23.84 8.62 5.25
N SER A 126 -24.24 7.80 6.20
CA SER A 126 -23.55 6.54 6.50
C SER A 126 -23.79 5.52 5.39
N VAL A 127 -22.73 4.78 5.05
CA VAL A 127 -22.77 3.71 4.05
C VAL A 127 -22.67 2.36 4.77
N PRO A 128 -23.52 1.37 4.42
CA PRO A 128 -23.39 0.01 4.93
C PRO A 128 -22.02 -0.57 4.61
N GLU A 129 -21.44 -1.32 5.54
CA GLU A 129 -20.12 -1.93 5.37
C GLU A 129 -20.06 -2.82 4.11
N GLU A 130 -21.13 -3.56 3.81
CA GLU A 130 -21.20 -4.42 2.64
C GLU A 130 -20.99 -3.67 1.32
N GLN A 131 -21.43 -2.41 1.25
CA GLN A 131 -21.24 -1.56 0.07
C GLN A 131 -19.82 -0.98 0.00
N LEU A 132 -19.13 -0.79 1.11
CA LEU A 132 -17.71 -0.40 1.12
C LEU A 132 -16.85 -1.57 0.65
N ASN A 133 -17.15 -2.76 1.15
CA ASN A 133 -16.43 -4.01 0.84
C ASN A 133 -16.56 -4.36 -0.65
N ALA A 134 -17.76 -4.27 -1.21
CA ALA A 134 -18.02 -4.56 -2.62
C ALA A 134 -17.30 -3.61 -3.58
N ASN A 135 -17.04 -2.37 -3.15
CA ASN A 135 -16.41 -1.33 -3.96
C ASN A 135 -14.89 -1.20 -3.73
N GLY A 136 -14.28 -2.11 -2.97
CA GLY A 136 -12.83 -2.07 -2.68
C GLY A 136 -12.42 -0.91 -1.77
N MET A 137 -13.36 -0.23 -1.10
CA MET A 137 -13.11 0.94 -0.27
C MET A 137 -12.50 0.60 1.11
N ASN A 138 -12.42 -0.69 1.45
CA ASN A 138 -11.67 -1.20 2.62
C ASN A 138 -10.15 -1.31 2.39
N ALA A 139 -9.68 -0.86 1.23
CA ALA A 139 -8.27 -0.70 0.86
C ALA A 139 -7.33 -0.28 1.99
N THR A 140 -7.83 0.58 2.88
CA THR A 140 -7.06 1.32 3.88
C THR A 140 -6.69 0.47 5.08
N GLN A 141 -7.49 -0.56 5.38
CA GLN A 141 -7.19 -1.58 6.41
C GLN A 141 -5.87 -2.31 6.10
N GLY A 142 -5.68 -2.69 4.83
CA GLY A 142 -4.48 -3.42 4.39
C GLY A 142 -3.20 -2.58 4.43
N MET A 143 -3.30 -1.25 4.30
CA MET A 143 -2.13 -0.36 4.27
C MET A 143 -1.50 -0.13 5.64
N VAL A 144 -2.32 -0.10 6.71
CA VAL A 144 -1.80 0.06 8.08
C VAL A 144 -1.09 -1.21 8.54
N ASP A 145 -1.64 -2.37 8.16
CA ASP A 145 -1.08 -3.64 8.58
C ASP A 145 0.12 -4.09 7.73
N ASN A 146 0.18 -3.78 6.42
CA ASN A 146 1.15 -4.40 5.52
C ASN A 146 1.71 -3.48 4.42
N LEU A 147 2.75 -2.71 4.74
CA LEU A 147 3.76 -2.27 3.76
C LEU A 147 4.85 -3.35 3.62
N GLU A 148 4.48 -4.61 3.39
CA GLU A 148 5.44 -5.72 3.35
C GLU A 148 5.75 -6.13 1.92
N ILE A 149 7.03 -6.03 1.53
CA ILE A 149 7.54 -6.64 0.31
C ILE A 149 7.86 -8.12 0.64
N PRO A 150 7.39 -9.10 -0.16
CA PRO A 150 7.76 -10.49 -0.01
C PRO A 150 9.28 -10.69 0.11
N SER A 151 9.73 -11.58 0.98
CA SER A 151 11.16 -11.77 1.28
C SER A 151 11.99 -12.11 0.03
N GLU A 152 11.38 -12.83 -0.92
CA GLU A 152 11.94 -13.19 -2.22
C GLU A 152 12.24 -11.95 -3.07
N ILE A 153 11.39 -10.93 -2.98
CA ILE A 153 11.55 -9.65 -3.67
C ILE A 153 12.52 -8.76 -2.89
N LEU A 154 12.48 -8.75 -1.55
CA LEU A 154 13.41 -7.97 -0.71
C LEU A 154 14.88 -8.28 -0.98
N ASN A 155 15.20 -9.55 -1.26
CA ASN A 155 16.56 -9.98 -1.59
C ASN A 155 17.06 -9.40 -2.94
N LYS A 156 16.16 -8.90 -3.80
CA LYS A 156 16.47 -8.28 -5.11
C LYS A 156 16.45 -6.75 -5.06
N VAL A 157 16.03 -6.17 -3.94
CA VAL A 157 15.98 -4.72 -3.77
C VAL A 157 17.41 -4.17 -3.75
N LYS A 158 17.65 -3.20 -4.63
CA LYS A 158 18.89 -2.42 -4.66
C LYS A 158 18.70 -1.16 -3.82
N MET A 159 19.65 -0.89 -2.95
CA MET A 159 19.71 0.36 -2.20
C MET A 159 20.68 1.32 -2.88
N GLU A 160 20.17 2.47 -3.28
CA GLU A 160 20.95 3.63 -3.70
C GLU A 160 20.99 4.63 -2.53
N LYS A 161 22.18 5.12 -2.17
CA LYS A 161 22.30 6.23 -1.23
C LYS A 161 21.95 7.53 -1.97
N SER A 162 20.89 8.20 -1.53
CA SER A 162 20.39 9.42 -2.16
C SER A 162 20.36 10.56 -1.13
N GLY A 163 21.51 11.22 -0.94
CA GLY A 163 21.64 12.31 0.03
C GLY A 163 21.34 11.86 1.46
N ASP A 164 20.25 12.37 2.03
CA ASP A 164 19.79 12.03 3.39
C ASP A 164 18.80 10.87 3.46
N ASN A 165 18.47 10.27 2.32
CA ASN A 165 17.52 9.16 2.22
C ASN A 165 18.18 7.89 1.65
N TYR A 166 17.63 6.76 2.06
CA TYR A 166 17.77 5.47 1.40
C TYR A 166 16.74 5.34 0.28
N LYS A 167 17.19 5.08 -0.93
CA LYS A 167 16.34 4.84 -2.09
C LYS A 167 16.39 3.36 -2.45
N LEU A 168 15.31 2.65 -2.15
CA LEU A 168 15.18 1.22 -2.39
C LEU A 168 14.44 0.99 -3.71
N LYS A 169 15.02 0.25 -4.65
CA LYS A 169 14.41 -0.06 -5.94
C LYS A 169 14.40 -1.54 -6.22
N PHE A 170 13.34 -2.01 -6.88
CA PHE A 170 13.28 -3.35 -7.44
C PHE A 170 12.52 -3.33 -8.77
N ALA A 171 12.84 -4.29 -9.61
CA ALA A 171 12.17 -4.53 -10.88
C ALA A 171 11.97 -6.05 -11.02
N LEU A 172 10.74 -6.47 -11.31
CA LEU A 172 10.36 -7.86 -11.49
C LEU A 172 9.80 -8.04 -12.89
N LYS A 173 10.19 -9.12 -13.58
CA LYS A 173 9.67 -9.45 -14.92
C LYS A 173 9.38 -10.93 -15.07
N GLY A 174 8.43 -11.27 -15.94
CA GLY A 174 8.15 -12.66 -16.30
C GLY A 174 7.73 -13.49 -15.08
N GLN A 175 8.37 -14.64 -14.84
CA GLN A 175 8.04 -15.52 -13.71
C GLN A 175 8.24 -14.85 -12.33
N GLU A 176 9.05 -13.80 -12.24
CA GLU A 176 9.28 -13.11 -10.97
C GLU A 176 8.06 -12.32 -10.49
N THR A 177 7.14 -11.98 -11.39
CA THR A 177 5.86 -11.35 -11.02
C THR A 177 4.88 -12.35 -10.40
N GLU A 178 5.10 -13.66 -10.58
CA GLU A 178 4.28 -14.72 -9.97
C GLU A 178 4.42 -14.75 -8.45
N SER A 179 5.61 -14.46 -7.91
CA SER A 179 5.80 -14.32 -6.46
C SER A 179 4.99 -13.17 -5.88
N MET A 180 4.84 -12.07 -6.63
CA MET A 180 3.98 -10.96 -6.23
C MET A 180 2.50 -11.36 -6.32
N LEU A 181 2.09 -12.03 -7.41
CA LEU A 181 0.74 -12.58 -7.54
C LEU A 181 0.42 -13.52 -6.36
N ALA A 182 1.35 -14.37 -5.95
CA ALA A 182 1.16 -15.28 -4.83
C ALA A 182 0.88 -14.56 -3.50
N SER A 183 1.46 -13.37 -3.30
CA SER A 183 1.21 -12.50 -2.14
C SER A 183 -0.08 -11.67 -2.21
N MET A 184 -0.76 -11.62 -3.35
CA MET A 184 -2.06 -10.95 -3.45
C MET A 184 -3.16 -11.73 -2.73
N ASP A 185 -4.18 -11.03 -2.24
CA ASP A 185 -5.35 -11.70 -1.67
C ASP A 185 -6.11 -12.50 -2.73
N GLU A 186 -6.85 -13.52 -2.29
CA GLU A 186 -7.57 -14.43 -3.19
C GLU A 186 -8.64 -13.74 -4.04
N LYS A 187 -9.28 -12.66 -3.55
CA LYS A 187 -10.27 -11.93 -4.35
C LYS A 187 -9.57 -11.16 -5.47
N GLN A 188 -8.44 -10.52 -5.20
CA GLN A 188 -7.61 -9.86 -6.21
C GLN A 188 -7.14 -10.87 -7.26
N LYS A 189 -6.61 -12.02 -6.85
CA LYS A 189 -6.19 -13.09 -7.76
C LYS A 189 -7.34 -13.56 -8.66
N GLN A 190 -8.49 -13.88 -8.08
CA GLN A 190 -9.68 -14.32 -8.83
C GLN A 190 -10.15 -13.26 -9.82
N MET A 191 -10.07 -11.99 -9.46
CA MET A 191 -10.43 -10.89 -10.34
C MET A 191 -9.46 -10.73 -11.51
N LEU A 192 -8.15 -10.85 -11.28
CA LEU A 192 -7.14 -10.85 -12.35
C LEU A 192 -7.32 -12.04 -13.31
N GLN A 193 -7.56 -13.23 -12.76
CA GLN A 193 -7.86 -14.44 -13.52
C GLN A 193 -9.13 -14.29 -14.35
N GLY A 194 -10.21 -13.73 -13.77
CA GLY A 194 -11.47 -13.48 -14.46
C GLY A 194 -11.35 -12.50 -15.63
N GLN A 195 -10.36 -11.61 -15.60
CA GLN A 195 -10.05 -10.66 -16.68
C GLN A 195 -9.02 -11.18 -17.68
N ASN A 196 -8.56 -12.43 -17.51
CA ASN A 196 -7.41 -13.02 -18.20
C ASN A 196 -6.22 -12.05 -18.25
N ALA A 197 -6.00 -11.35 -17.13
CA ALA A 197 -4.98 -10.34 -16.99
C ALA A 197 -3.72 -10.97 -16.38
N LYS A 198 -2.57 -10.62 -16.96
CA LYS A 198 -1.26 -11.08 -16.51
C LYS A 198 -0.40 -9.88 -16.11
N ILE A 199 0.29 -10.00 -14.98
CA ILE A 199 1.31 -9.02 -14.60
C ILE A 199 2.59 -9.36 -15.36
N GLU A 200 2.99 -8.49 -16.27
CA GLU A 200 4.20 -8.67 -17.07
C GLU A 200 5.44 -8.15 -16.35
N GLU A 201 5.31 -6.96 -15.74
CA GLU A 201 6.41 -6.25 -15.10
C GLU A 201 5.92 -5.50 -13.86
N ILE A 202 6.79 -5.37 -12.86
CA ILE A 202 6.58 -4.51 -11.69
C ILE A 202 7.86 -3.75 -11.43
N ASP A 203 7.79 -2.43 -11.46
CA ASP A 203 8.86 -1.55 -11.02
C ASP A 203 8.43 -0.86 -9.72
N GLY A 204 9.24 -0.95 -8.68
CA GLY A 204 8.92 -0.37 -7.38
C GLY A 204 10.07 0.42 -6.79
N GLU A 205 9.73 1.50 -6.11
CA GLU A 205 10.64 2.42 -5.45
C GLU A 205 10.10 2.81 -4.07
N TYR A 206 10.96 2.78 -3.06
CA TYR A 206 10.69 3.36 -1.73
C TYR A 206 11.77 4.38 -1.40
N ILE A 207 11.35 5.53 -0.88
CA ILE A 207 12.23 6.54 -0.30
C ILE A 207 12.02 6.53 1.21
N ILE A 208 13.10 6.22 1.94
CA ILE A 208 13.11 6.06 3.39
C ILE A 208 14.19 6.98 3.95
N THR A 209 13.88 7.74 5.00
CA THR A 209 14.83 8.62 5.66
C THR A 209 15.87 7.86 6.48
N LYS A 210 16.96 8.52 6.90
CA LYS A 210 17.98 7.91 7.79
C LYS A 210 17.44 7.49 9.17
N ASP A 211 16.39 8.12 9.65
CA ASP A 211 15.65 7.74 10.87
C ASP A 211 14.55 6.69 10.61
N PHE A 212 14.57 6.05 9.44
CA PHE A 212 13.68 4.95 9.04
C PHE A 212 12.20 5.34 8.92
N LYS A 213 11.91 6.58 8.53
CA LYS A 213 10.56 7.02 8.17
C LYS A 213 10.36 6.88 6.67
N TYR A 214 9.18 6.45 6.25
CA TYR A 214 8.84 6.49 4.84
C TYR A 214 8.62 7.93 4.40
N GLU A 215 9.13 8.29 3.23
CA GLU A 215 8.86 9.57 2.57
C GLU A 215 7.92 9.36 1.39
N SER A 216 8.19 8.33 0.58
CA SER A 216 7.31 7.91 -0.49
C SER A 216 7.49 6.44 -0.87
N ALA A 217 6.46 5.88 -1.51
CA ALA A 217 6.52 4.61 -2.19
C ALA A 217 5.83 4.75 -3.55
N LYS A 218 6.42 4.19 -4.60
CA LYS A 218 5.84 4.20 -5.95
C LYS A 218 5.97 2.82 -6.56
N ILE A 219 4.87 2.28 -7.07
CA ILE A 219 4.81 1.01 -7.77
C ILE A 219 4.18 1.25 -9.14
N ASP A 220 4.84 0.83 -10.21
CA ASP A 220 4.30 0.75 -11.56
C ASP A 220 4.17 -0.72 -11.95
N MET A 221 2.94 -1.16 -12.19
CA MET A 221 2.62 -2.52 -12.58
C MET A 221 2.12 -2.54 -14.02
N VAL A 222 2.86 -3.25 -14.88
CA VAL A 222 2.46 -3.46 -16.27
C VAL A 222 1.62 -4.72 -16.35
N MET A 223 0.35 -4.54 -16.70
CA MET A 223 -0.60 -5.62 -16.91
C MET A 223 -0.93 -5.78 -18.38
N SER A 224 -1.06 -7.02 -18.84
CA SER A 224 -1.57 -7.34 -20.17
C SER A 224 -2.88 -8.12 -20.08
N SER A 225 -3.84 -7.87 -20.97
CA SER A 225 -4.97 -8.77 -21.17
C SER A 225 -4.80 -9.49 -22.51
N ASN A 226 -4.88 -10.81 -22.50
CA ASN A 226 -4.67 -11.65 -23.69
C ASN A 226 -3.34 -11.39 -24.44
N GLY A 227 -2.32 -10.83 -23.76
CA GLY A 227 -0.99 -10.56 -24.31
C GLY A 227 -0.89 -9.49 -25.39
N LYS A 228 -1.96 -8.71 -25.64
CA LYS A 228 -1.98 -7.70 -26.72
C LYS A 228 -1.99 -6.27 -26.18
N ASP A 229 -2.92 -5.98 -25.29
CA ASP A 229 -3.12 -4.63 -24.77
C ASP A 229 -2.43 -4.53 -23.41
N LYS A 230 -1.59 -3.50 -23.24
CA LYS A 230 -0.86 -3.24 -21.99
C LYS A 230 -1.41 -2.01 -21.28
N ALA A 231 -1.63 -2.14 -19.98
CA ALA A 231 -1.99 -1.06 -19.08
C ALA A 231 -0.95 -0.97 -17.96
N HIS A 232 -0.59 0.25 -17.59
CA HIS A 232 0.18 0.53 -16.39
C HIS A 232 -0.80 0.88 -15.28
N ILE A 233 -0.69 0.21 -14.14
CA ILE A 233 -1.33 0.61 -12.89
C ILE A 233 -0.23 1.20 -12.02
N ILE A 234 -0.29 2.51 -11.86
CA ILE A 234 0.69 3.30 -11.13
C ILE A 234 0.08 3.65 -9.78
N THR A 235 0.75 3.23 -8.72
CA THR A 235 0.43 3.56 -7.35
C THR A 235 1.52 4.49 -6.81
N ASP A 236 1.13 5.62 -6.24
CA ASP A 236 2.04 6.58 -5.61
C ASP A 236 1.53 6.91 -4.20
N ALA A 237 2.40 6.71 -3.21
CA ALA A 237 2.14 6.99 -1.81
C ALA A 237 3.16 8.02 -1.33
N LYS A 238 2.71 9.08 -0.67
CA LYS A 238 3.58 10.09 -0.05
C LYS A 238 3.21 10.28 1.40
N PHE A 239 4.21 10.16 2.27
CA PHE A 239 4.09 10.35 3.70
C PHE A 239 4.33 11.82 4.00
N THR A 240 3.25 12.55 4.22
CA THR A 240 3.24 14.02 4.23
C THR A 240 3.51 14.62 5.61
N SER A 241 3.21 13.89 6.70
CA SER A 241 3.46 14.36 8.07
C SER A 241 3.41 13.19 9.05
N TYR A 242 4.18 13.33 10.14
CA TYR A 242 4.15 12.47 11.33
C TYR A 242 3.64 13.23 12.57
N ASP A 243 3.06 14.42 12.34
CA ASP A 243 2.56 15.29 13.40
C ASP A 243 1.28 14.73 14.01
N LYS A 244 1.04 15.12 15.26
CA LYS A 244 -0.18 14.76 15.98
C LYS A 244 -1.41 15.33 15.29
N PHE A 245 -2.44 14.50 15.16
CA PHE A 245 -3.79 14.91 14.79
C PHE A 245 -4.81 14.46 15.85
N ASP A 246 -6.08 14.84 15.67
CA ASP A 246 -7.16 14.43 16.58
C ASP A 246 -7.39 12.91 16.50
N PRO A 247 -7.52 12.20 17.64
CA PRO A 247 -7.67 10.75 17.63
C PRO A 247 -8.78 10.27 16.71
N ILE A 248 -8.51 9.21 15.94
CA ILE A 248 -9.48 8.68 14.98
C ILE A 248 -10.55 7.93 15.77
N GLN A 249 -11.82 8.30 15.54
CA GLN A 249 -12.97 7.71 16.19
C GLN A 249 -14.03 7.38 15.14
N LEU A 250 -14.83 6.35 15.43
CA LEU A 250 -16.01 6.06 14.61
C LEU A 250 -16.97 7.26 14.64
N PRO A 251 -17.65 7.57 13.53
CA PRO A 251 -18.67 8.59 13.54
C PRO A 251 -19.80 8.20 14.51
N ALA A 252 -20.39 9.20 15.16
CA ALA A 252 -21.56 8.98 16.01
C ALA A 252 -22.69 8.32 15.20
N ALA A 253 -23.33 7.31 15.79
CA ALA A 253 -24.52 6.70 15.18
C ALA A 253 -25.62 7.77 15.09
N LYS A 254 -26.19 7.93 13.88
CA LYS A 254 -27.38 8.75 13.64
C LYS A 254 -28.60 7.85 13.56
#